data_AF-A0A150IIU3-F1
#
_entry.id   AF-A0A150IIU3-F1
#
_cell.length_a   1.000
_cell.length_b   1.000
_cell.length_c   1.000
_cell.angle_alpha   90.00
_cell.angle_beta   90.00
_cell.angle_gamma   90.00
#
_symmetry.space_group_name_H-M   'P 1'
#
loop_
_entity.id
_entity.type
_entity.pdbx_description
1 polymer ?
#
loop_
_entity_poly.entity_id
_entity_poly.type
_entity_poly.pdbx_seq_one_letter_code
_entity_poly.pdbx_strand_id
1 'polypeptide(L)' 'MVSTKTKKKTIETKPRDPYKNFRVLTFFAGLLFFVVGMRSLTLGDSAGALLNGLAGVFFLMASYIFFKKKGQIKNKGN' A
#
# COMPACT_ATOMS: atom_id res chain seq x y z
N MET A 1 29.36 17.49 -41.44
CA MET A 1 28.16 16.68 -41.19
C MET A 1 28.13 16.32 -39.71
N VAL A 2 27.51 17.17 -38.88
CA VAL A 2 27.49 16.98 -37.42
C VAL A 2 26.30 16.09 -37.08
N SER A 3 26.59 14.82 -36.79
CA SER A 3 25.59 13.87 -36.31
C SER A 3 25.23 14.23 -34.87
N THR A 4 24.21 15.07 -34.69
CA THR A 4 23.54 15.21 -33.41
C THR A 4 22.81 13.91 -33.12
N LYS A 5 23.46 13.00 -32.39
CA LYS A 5 22.80 11.84 -31.78
C LYS A 5 21.82 12.36 -30.74
N THR A 6 20.59 12.62 -31.18
CA THR A 6 19.44 12.84 -30.31
C THR A 6 19.31 11.62 -29.43
N LYS A 7 19.86 11.69 -28.20
CA LYS A 7 19.53 10.76 -27.12
C LYS A 7 18.03 10.92 -26.89
N LYS A 8 17.21 10.12 -27.58
CA LYS A 8 15.85 9.84 -27.13
C LYS A 8 16.01 9.40 -25.68
N LYS A 9 15.55 10.25 -24.75
CA LYS A 9 15.29 9.84 -23.38
C LYS A 9 14.28 8.72 -23.51
N THR A 10 14.77 7.48 -23.56
CA THR A 10 13.98 6.32 -23.21
C THR A 10 13.48 6.63 -21.82
N ILE A 11 12.23 7.04 -21.73
CA ILE A 11 11.51 7.06 -20.48
C ILE A 11 11.43 5.59 -20.15
N GLU A 12 12.48 5.07 -19.50
CA GLU A 12 12.41 3.82 -18.77
C GLU A 12 11.32 4.08 -17.75
N THR A 13 10.08 3.74 -18.11
CA THR A 13 9.02 3.49 -17.17
C THR A 13 9.47 2.27 -16.40
N LYS A 14 10.40 2.51 -15.46
CA LYS A 14 10.82 1.59 -14.42
C LYS A 14 9.54 0.92 -13.95
N PRO A 15 9.41 -0.41 -14.03
CA PRO A 15 8.14 -1.09 -13.80
C PRO A 15 7.57 -0.53 -12.50
N ARG A 16 6.46 0.19 -12.62
CA ARG A 16 5.88 0.98 -11.53
C ARG A 16 5.39 -0.04 -10.53
N ASP A 17 6.28 -0.40 -9.61
CA ASP A 17 6.20 -1.53 -8.69
C ASP A 17 4.77 -1.56 -8.11
N PRO A 18 3.88 -2.41 -8.67
CA PRO A 18 2.44 -2.29 -8.42
C PRO A 18 2.14 -2.56 -6.94
N TYR A 19 3.03 -3.30 -6.29
CA TYR A 19 3.05 -3.58 -4.86
C TYR A 19 3.28 -2.33 -4.00
N LYS A 20 3.94 -1.28 -4.52
CA LYS A 20 4.11 0.00 -3.78
C LYS A 20 2.78 0.75 -3.70
N ASN A 21 2.05 0.85 -4.81
CA ASN A 21 0.74 1.51 -4.83
C ASN A 21 -0.30 0.70 -4.04
N PHE A 22 -0.32 -0.63 -4.23
CA PHE A 22 -1.24 -1.51 -3.51
C PHE A 22 -1.04 -1.47 -2.00
N ARG A 23 0.21 -1.41 -1.54
CA ARG A 23 0.55 -1.29 -0.11
C ARG A 23 0.07 0.03 0.50
N VAL A 24 0.28 1.14 -0.21
CA VAL A 24 -0.17 2.46 0.25
C VAL A 24 -1.70 2.51 0.28
N LEU A 25 -2.35 1.97 -0.76
CA LEU A 25 -3.80 1.87 -0.82
C LEU A 25 -4.38 1.03 0.33
N THR A 26 -3.84 -0.17 0.57
CA THR A 26 -4.29 -1.04 1.68
C THR A 26 -4.03 -0.42 3.05
N PHE A 27 -2.93 0.32 3.22
CA PHE A 27 -2.69 1.07 4.46
C PHE A 27 -3.76 2.14 4.70
N PHE A 28 -4.06 2.98 3.69
CA PHE A 28 -5.08 4.01 3.81
C PHE A 28 -6.49 3.44 3.96
N ALA A 29 -6.80 2.34 3.27
CA ALA A 29 -8.07 1.63 3.44
C ALA A 29 -8.21 1.13 4.88
N GLY A 30 -7.16 0.53 5.46
CA GLY A 30 -7.17 0.09 6.85
C GLY A 30 -7.42 1.24 7.83
N LEU A 31 -6.78 2.38 7.61
CA LEU A 31 -6.95 3.58 8.44
C LEU A 31 -8.38 4.15 8.35
N LEU A 32 -8.96 4.15 7.15
CA LEU A 32 -10.38 4.50 6.93
C LEU A 32 -11.32 3.57 7.72
N PHE A 33 -11.09 2.26 7.66
CA PHE A 33 -11.89 1.30 8.42
C PHE A 33 -11.80 1.52 9.93
N PHE A 34 -10.64 1.92 10.47
CA PHE A 34 -10.56 2.31 11.88
C PHE A 34 -11.37 3.56 12.22
N VAL A 35 -11.32 4.59 11.36
CA VAL A 35 -12.12 5.82 11.57
C VAL A 35 -13.61 5.50 11.53
N VAL A 36 -14.05 4.67 10.58
CA VAL A 36 -15.44 4.22 10.50
C VAL A 36 -15.80 3.36 11.72
N GLY A 37 -14.93 2.46 12.16
CA GLY A 37 -15.16 1.64 13.35
C GLY A 37 -15.27 2.46 14.63
N MET A 38 -14.43 3.49 14.80
CA MET A 38 -14.55 4.45 15.91
C MET A 38 -15.87 5.22 15.84
N ARG A 39 -16.30 5.64 14.65
CA ARG A 39 -17.62 6.27 14.46
C ARG A 39 -18.77 5.33 14.82
N SER A 40 -18.74 4.08 14.37
CA SER A 40 -19.73 3.07 14.75
C SER A 40 -19.76 2.86 16.26
N LEU A 41 -18.61 2.84 16.92
CA LEU A 41 -18.52 2.72 18.38
C LEU A 41 -19.17 3.93 19.08
N THR A 42 -18.92 5.14 18.60
CA THR A 42 -19.55 6.36 19.15
C THR A 42 -21.06 6.43 18.93
N LEU A 43 -21.58 5.72 17.92
CA LEU A 43 -23.01 5.65 17.61
C LEU A 43 -23.70 4.46 18.31
N GLY A 44 -22.98 3.68 19.12
CA GLY A 44 -23.51 2.51 19.83
C GLY A 44 -23.67 1.26 18.97
N ASP A 45 -23.18 1.27 17.73
CA ASP A 45 -23.16 0.10 16.86
C ASP A 45 -21.90 -0.75 17.12
N SER A 46 -21.96 -1.54 18.19
CA SER A 46 -20.87 -2.43 18.61
C SER A 46 -20.52 -3.48 17.56
N ALA A 47 -21.50 -3.96 16.78
CA ALA A 47 -21.28 -4.94 15.73
C ALA A 47 -20.52 -4.31 14.55
N GLY A 48 -20.96 -3.12 14.12
CA GLY A 48 -20.24 -2.33 13.10
C GLY A 48 -18.85 -1.93 13.55
N ALA A 49 -18.66 -1.55 14.81
CA ALA A 49 -17.34 -1.22 15.35
C ALA A 49 -16.36 -2.41 15.28
N LEU A 50 -16.83 -3.60 15.67
CA LEU A 50 -16.05 -4.84 15.59
C LEU A 50 -15.70 -5.21 14.16
N LEU A 51 -16.69 -5.18 13.26
CA LEU A 51 -16.51 -5.58 11.86
C LEU A 51 -15.53 -4.65 11.14
N ASN A 52 -15.69 -3.33 11.33
CA ASN A 52 -14.79 -2.33 10.76
C ASN A 52 -13.40 -2.37 11.41
N GLY A 53 -13.31 -2.62 12.72
CA GLY A 53 -12.03 -2.81 13.40
C GLY A 53 -11.25 -4.00 12.86
N LEU A 54 -11.91 -5.16 12.70
CA LEU A 54 -11.30 -6.36 12.10
C LEU A 54 -10.87 -6.10 10.66
N ALA A 55 -11.73 -5.47 9.85
CA ALA A 55 -11.37 -5.09 8.48
C ALA A 55 -10.13 -4.19 8.45
N GLY A 56 -10.06 -3.18 9.33
CA GLY A 56 -8.91 -2.30 9.49
C GLY A 56 -7.62 -3.07 9.79
N VAL A 57 -7.66 -4.00 10.73
CA VAL A 57 -6.53 -4.87 11.07
C VAL A 57 -6.10 -5.73 9.88
N PHE A 58 -7.04 -6.36 9.16
CA PHE A 58 -6.71 -7.19 7.99
C PHE A 58 -6.02 -6.38 6.89
N PHE A 59 -6.48 -5.16 6.62
CA PHE A 59 -5.87 -4.27 5.62
C PHE A 59 -4.46 -3.81 6.03
N LEU A 60 -4.24 -3.47 7.31
CA LEU A 60 -2.91 -3.15 7.83
C LEU A 60 -1.97 -4.36 7.78
N MET A 61 -2.46 -5.54 8.17
CA MET A 61 -1.71 -6.80 8.13
C MET A 61 -1.30 -7.13 6.69
N ALA A 62 -2.21 -6.97 5.72
CA ALA A 62 -1.90 -7.12 4.30
C ALA A 62 -0.78 -6.16 3.90
N SER A 63 -0.92 -4.86 4.19
CA SER A 63 0.11 -3.86 3.90
C SER A 63 1.47 -4.23 4.51
N TYR A 64 1.49 -4.73 5.75
CA TYR A 64 2.68 -5.18 6.46
C TYR A 64 3.34 -6.42 5.83
N ILE A 65 2.57 -7.43 5.43
CA ILE A 65 3.11 -8.62 4.73
C ILE A 65 3.78 -8.20 3.41
N PHE A 66 3.17 -7.26 2.68
CA PHE A 66 3.79 -6.69 1.48
C PHE A 66 5.08 -5.91 1.80
N PHE A 67 5.20 -5.26 2.97
CA PHE A 67 6.45 -4.67 3.47
C PHE A 67 7.55 -5.71 3.69
N LYS A 68 7.24 -6.80 4.43
CA LYS A 68 8.20 -7.87 4.77
C LYS A 68 8.75 -8.56 3.53
N LYS A 69 7.91 -8.83 2.52
CA LYS A 69 8.33 -9.47 1.26
C LYS A 69 9.35 -8.63 0.48
N LYS A 70 9.24 -7.30 0.52
CA LYS A 70 10.19 -6.40 -0.17
C LYS A 70 11.54 -6.28 0.55
N GLY A 71 11.54 -6.37 1.89
CA GLY A 71 12.77 -6.39 2.70
C GLY A 71 13.63 -7.64 2.44
N GLN A 72 13.00 -8.81 2.26
CA GLN A 72 13.73 -10.05 1.96
C GLN A 72 14.37 -10.08 0.57
N ILE A 73 13.79 -9.40 -0.42
CA ILE A 73 14.40 -9.26 -1.75
C ILE A 73 15.63 -8.35 -1.70
N LYS A 74 15.63 -7.33 -0.83
CA LYS A 74 16.77 -6.40 -0.68
C LYS A 74 17.98 -7.03 0.04
N ASN A 75 17.75 -8.02 0.92
CA ASN A 75 18.82 -8.69 1.69
C ASN A 75 19.43 -9.93 1.02
N LYS A 76 18.90 -10.41 -0.13
CA LYS A 76 19.49 -11.53 -0.89
C LYS A 76 20.42 -11.09 -2.03
N GLY A 77 20.54 -9.78 -2.26
CA GLY A 77 21.35 -9.20 -3.33
C GLY A 77 22.53 -8.38 -2.83
N ASN A 78 23.06 -8.68 -1.64
CA ASN A 78 24.26 -8.05 -1.08
C ASN A 78 25.27 -9.11 -0.69
#